data_AF-T0R3R9-F1
#
_entry.id   AF-T0R3R9-F1
#
_cell.length_a   1.000
_cell.length_b   1.000
_cell.length_c   1.000
_cell.angle_alpha   90.00
_cell.angle_beta   90.00
_cell.angle_gamma   90.00
#
_symmetry.space_group_name_H-M   'P 1'
#
loop_
_entity.id
_entity.type
_entity.pdbx_description
1 polymer ?
#
loop_
_entity_poly.entity_id
_entity_poly.type
_entity_poly.pdbx_seq_one_letter_code
_entity_poly.pdbx_strand_id
1 'polypeptide(L)'
;MAPLKNEENLISQLLEETYEISETSKLHDTGCLQKYFELRTNQVEQEEDNPFVQLFYLKGISFFEVQYLEKIGAYRVKFNKNVIDFPENWGVFELIKNAMNTARVGLYRIKDFDETLYEVLSCSDAFNGEPSILVFRDNSYLFVLDDGDSAKLKMIQDLVDEAQIKKAS
;
A
#
# COMPACT_ATOMS: atom_id res chain seq x y z
N MET A 1 -25.64 23.05 33.47
CA MET A 1 -25.03 21.70 33.50
C MET A 1 -26.02 20.72 32.88
N ALA A 2 -25.78 20.39 31.61
CA ALA A 2 -26.28 19.26 30.81
C ALA A 2 -25.49 19.30 29.47
N PRO A 3 -25.27 18.19 28.74
CA PRO A 3 -25.79 16.83 28.95
C PRO A 3 -24.73 15.71 28.96
N LEU A 4 -24.87 14.75 29.88
CA LEU A 4 -24.20 13.42 29.89
C LEU A 4 -24.93 12.37 29.01
N LYS A 5 -25.96 12.78 28.26
CA LYS A 5 -26.87 11.87 27.53
C LYS A 5 -26.37 11.37 26.17
N ASN A 6 -25.34 12.01 25.58
CA ASN A 6 -24.87 11.63 24.24
C ASN A 6 -23.84 10.49 24.28
N GLU A 7 -23.08 10.34 25.35
CA GLU A 7 -22.03 9.33 25.47
C GLU A 7 -22.62 7.93 25.70
N GLU A 8 -23.67 7.83 26.52
CA GLU A 8 -24.38 6.57 26.72
C GLU A 8 -25.00 6.04 25.42
N ASN A 9 -25.43 6.93 24.52
CA ASN A 9 -26.04 6.56 23.24
C ASN A 9 -24.99 6.05 22.24
N LEU A 10 -23.78 6.63 22.26
CA LEU A 10 -22.66 6.20 21.43
C LEU A 10 -22.13 4.83 21.90
N ILE A 11 -22.01 4.64 23.22
CA ILE A 11 -21.58 3.36 23.80
C ILE A 11 -22.62 2.27 23.53
N SER A 12 -23.91 2.61 23.63
CA SER A 12 -24.99 1.66 23.34
C SER A 12 -25.02 1.25 21.86
N GLN A 13 -24.82 2.19 20.94
CA GLN A 13 -24.70 1.88 19.50
C GLN A 13 -23.47 1.02 19.19
N LEU A 14 -22.32 1.32 19.79
CA LEU A 14 -21.10 0.52 19.63
C LEU A 14 -21.29 -0.91 20.14
N LEU A 15 -22.03 -1.08 21.24
CA LEU A 15 -22.34 -2.40 21.79
C LEU A 15 -23.35 -3.14 20.92
N GLU A 16 -24.41 -2.49 20.46
CA GLU A 16 -25.39 -3.09 19.54
C GLU A 16 -24.72 -3.54 18.23
N GLU A 17 -23.85 -2.71 17.63
CA GLU A 17 -23.08 -3.09 16.44
C GLU A 17 -22.13 -4.28 16.71
N THR A 18 -21.52 -4.35 17.90
CA THR A 18 -20.60 -5.44 18.27
C THR A 18 -21.33 -6.78 18.47
N TYR A 19 -22.55 -6.74 19.00
CA TYR A 19 -23.31 -7.96 19.32
C TYR A 19 -24.30 -8.38 18.21
N GLU A 20 -24.81 -7.47 17.37
CA GLU A 20 -25.63 -7.84 16.20
C GLU A 20 -24.84 -8.64 15.16
N ILE A 21 -23.52 -8.45 15.06
CA ILE A 21 -22.64 -9.23 14.17
C ILE A 21 -22.49 -10.69 14.66
N SER A 22 -22.88 -11.01 15.89
CA SER A 22 -22.61 -12.32 16.50
C SER A 22 -23.58 -13.45 16.15
N GLU A 23 -24.69 -13.19 15.44
CA GLU A 23 -25.67 -14.25 15.13
C GLU A 23 -25.59 -14.85 13.73
N THR A 24 -24.69 -14.41 12.85
CA THR A 24 -24.47 -15.12 11.58
C THR A 24 -23.02 -15.31 11.21
N SER A 25 -22.61 -16.58 11.30
CA SER A 25 -21.58 -17.24 10.50
C SER A 25 -20.11 -16.86 10.74
N LYS A 26 -19.40 -17.86 11.31
CA LYS A 26 -18.01 -18.24 11.03
C LYS A 26 -16.95 -17.17 11.33
N LEU A 27 -16.34 -17.33 12.52
CA LEU A 27 -14.90 -17.21 12.79
C LEU A 27 -14.07 -16.70 11.59
N HIS A 28 -14.04 -15.38 11.40
CA HIS A 28 -13.03 -14.73 10.59
C HIS A 28 -12.15 -13.91 11.51
N ASP A 29 -10.95 -14.44 11.69
CA ASP A 29 -9.70 -13.87 12.19
C ASP A 29 -9.74 -12.42 12.71
N THR A 30 -9.85 -12.28 14.03
CA THR A 30 -9.73 -11.00 14.77
C THR A 30 -8.33 -10.37 14.66
N GLY A 31 -7.33 -11.09 14.13
CA GLY A 31 -6.00 -10.55 13.85
C GLY A 31 -5.99 -9.45 12.78
N CYS A 32 -7.01 -9.39 11.93
CA CYS A 32 -7.11 -8.39 10.86
C CYS A 32 -7.47 -6.98 11.39
N LEU A 33 -8.33 -6.92 12.41
CA LEU A 33 -8.77 -5.66 13.01
C LEU A 33 -7.68 -5.05 13.91
N GLN A 34 -6.97 -5.87 14.67
CA GLN A 34 -5.88 -5.36 15.52
C GLN A 34 -4.73 -4.80 14.67
N LYS A 35 -4.33 -5.48 13.59
CA LYS A 35 -3.39 -4.93 12.60
C LYS A 35 -3.89 -3.63 11.98
N TYR A 36 -5.18 -3.55 11.64
CA TYR A 36 -5.78 -2.34 11.09
C TYR A 36 -5.66 -1.14 12.04
N PHE A 37 -5.93 -1.35 13.34
CA PHE A 37 -5.80 -0.29 14.34
C PHE A 37 -4.34 0.06 14.66
N GLU A 38 -3.43 -0.92 14.72
CA GLU A 38 -1.99 -0.69 14.95
C GLU A 38 -1.31 0.05 13.78
N LEU A 39 -1.75 -0.19 12.54
CA LEU A 39 -1.31 0.55 11.35
C LEU A 39 -1.89 1.98 11.36
N ARG A 40 -3.17 2.15 11.71
CA ARG A 40 -3.81 3.47 11.84
C ARG A 40 -3.16 4.32 12.94
N THR A 41 -2.84 3.77 14.11
CA THR A 41 -2.32 4.58 15.24
C THR A 41 -0.94 5.16 15.01
N ASN A 42 -0.15 4.63 14.07
CA ASN A 42 1.22 5.11 13.80
C ASN A 42 1.35 6.06 12.59
N GLN A 43 0.27 6.34 11.85
CA GLN A 43 0.35 7.06 10.55
C GLN A 43 -0.67 8.21 10.36
N VAL A 44 -1.40 8.60 11.41
CA VAL A 44 -2.59 9.49 11.32
C VAL A 44 -2.35 10.94 10.88
N GLU A 45 -1.14 11.40 10.54
CA GLU A 45 -0.96 12.83 10.23
C GLU A 45 -0.59 13.24 8.80
N GLN A 46 -0.34 12.37 7.80
CA GLN A 46 0.11 12.89 6.48
C GLN A 46 -0.35 12.24 5.15
N GLU A 47 -1.13 11.15 5.09
CA GLU A 47 -1.43 10.48 3.79
C GLU A 47 -2.92 10.22 3.46
N GLU A 48 -3.87 10.98 4.03
CA GLU A 48 -5.31 10.70 3.80
C GLU A 48 -5.81 10.94 2.37
N ASP A 49 -5.07 11.63 1.47
CA ASP A 49 -5.56 11.99 0.12
C ASP A 49 -5.08 11.07 -1.03
N ASN A 50 -4.26 10.04 -0.78
CA ASN A 50 -3.79 9.15 -1.86
C ASN A 50 -4.76 7.95 -2.05
N PRO A 51 -5.53 7.90 -3.17
CA PRO A 51 -6.51 6.83 -3.39
C PRO A 51 -5.86 5.44 -3.49
N PHE A 52 -4.59 5.35 -3.88
CA PHE A 52 -3.86 4.08 -3.95
C PHE A 52 -3.49 3.56 -2.57
N VAL A 53 -3.08 4.43 -1.67
CA VAL A 53 -2.76 4.07 -0.28
C VAL A 53 -4.01 3.58 0.43
N GLN A 54 -5.14 4.29 0.29
CA GLN A 54 -6.42 3.84 0.81
C GLN A 54 -6.84 2.46 0.24
N LEU A 55 -6.65 2.26 -1.07
CA LEU A 55 -6.94 0.99 -1.73
C LEU A 55 -6.11 -0.16 -1.15
N PHE A 56 -4.81 0.07 -0.96
CA PHE A 56 -3.91 -0.95 -0.41
C PHE A 56 -4.33 -1.37 0.99
N TYR A 57 -4.68 -0.41 1.86
CA TYR A 57 -5.21 -0.72 3.19
C TYR A 57 -6.53 -1.50 3.12
N LEU A 58 -7.50 -1.03 2.34
CA LEU A 58 -8.84 -1.65 2.25
C LEU A 58 -8.80 -3.07 1.68
N LYS A 59 -7.81 -3.39 0.85
CA LYS A 59 -7.65 -4.70 0.22
C LYS A 59 -6.61 -5.60 0.88
N GLY A 60 -6.02 -5.14 1.99
CA GLY A 60 -4.96 -5.88 2.69
C GLY A 60 -3.72 -6.12 1.83
N ILE A 61 -3.44 -5.23 0.88
CA ILE A 61 -2.25 -5.31 0.03
C ILE A 61 -1.07 -4.79 0.84
N SER A 62 -0.03 -5.59 0.99
CA SER A 62 1.20 -5.16 1.66
C SER A 62 1.96 -4.22 0.73
N PHE A 63 2.29 -3.04 1.22
CA PHE A 63 3.03 -2.03 0.48
C PHE A 63 4.09 -1.37 1.36
N PHE A 64 5.13 -0.87 0.71
CA PHE A 64 6.29 -0.25 1.31
C PHE A 64 6.61 1.02 0.53
N GLU A 65 6.78 2.12 1.25
CA GLU A 65 7.25 3.36 0.64
C GLU A 65 8.68 3.20 0.13
N VAL A 66 8.90 3.65 -1.11
CA VAL A 66 10.19 3.66 -1.78
C VAL A 66 10.70 5.09 -1.76
N GLN A 67 11.73 5.35 -0.95
CA GLN A 67 12.31 6.67 -0.75
C GLN A 67 13.60 6.82 -1.58
N TYR A 68 13.69 7.86 -2.40
CA TYR A 68 14.95 8.16 -3.10
C TYR A 68 15.93 8.92 -2.19
N LEU A 69 17.20 8.48 -2.18
CA LEU A 69 18.30 9.03 -1.40
C LEU A 69 19.34 9.69 -2.30
N GLU A 70 19.15 10.99 -2.58
CA GLU A 70 19.99 11.77 -3.50
C GLU A 70 21.49 11.69 -3.20
N LYS A 71 21.89 11.65 -1.93
CA LYS A 71 23.31 11.66 -1.52
C LYS A 71 24.09 10.44 -1.99
N ILE A 72 23.41 9.30 -2.12
CA ILE A 72 24.04 8.02 -2.47
C ILE A 72 23.51 7.46 -3.80
N GLY A 73 22.54 8.11 -4.43
CA GLY A 73 21.95 7.65 -5.70
C GLY A 73 21.27 6.30 -5.56
N ALA A 74 20.44 6.11 -4.53
CA ALA A 74 19.78 4.84 -4.25
C ALA A 74 18.33 5.01 -3.80
N TYR A 75 17.50 4.01 -4.09
CA TYR A 75 16.14 3.87 -3.60
C TYR A 75 16.11 2.98 -2.38
N ARG A 76 15.62 3.52 -1.27
CA ARG A 76 15.50 2.82 0.00
C ARG A 76 14.10 2.29 0.18
N VAL A 77 14.01 1.02 0.54
CA VAL A 77 12.77 0.39 1.01
C VAL A 77 12.98 -0.09 2.43
N LYS A 78 12.06 0.30 3.31
CA LYS A 78 12.02 -0.16 4.70
C LYS A 78 10.95 -1.22 4.84
N PHE A 79 11.32 -2.42 5.27
CA PHE A 79 10.39 -3.52 5.52
C PHE A 79 10.69 -4.11 6.90
N ASN A 80 9.71 -4.01 7.80
CA ASN A 80 9.86 -4.38 9.21
C ASN A 80 11.07 -3.69 9.87
N LYS A 81 12.09 -4.46 10.27
CA LYS A 81 13.34 -3.98 10.89
C LYS A 81 14.50 -3.85 9.90
N ASN A 82 14.28 -4.21 8.65
CA ASN A 82 15.30 -4.27 7.63
C ASN A 82 15.18 -3.06 6.69
N VAL A 83 16.33 -2.65 6.17
CA VAL A 83 16.45 -1.57 5.20
C VAL A 83 17.26 -2.14 4.05
N ILE A 84 16.70 -2.09 2.84
CA ILE A 84 17.44 -2.40 1.61
C ILE A 84 17.53 -1.13 0.79
N ASP A 85 18.74 -0.86 0.30
CA ASP A 85 19.02 0.19 -0.65
C ASP A 85 19.28 -0.44 -2.02
N PHE A 86 18.48 -0.03 -3.00
CA PHE A 86 18.61 -0.43 -4.39
C PHE A 86 19.31 0.70 -5.16
N PRO A 87 20.40 0.43 -5.88
CA PRO A 87 21.04 1.43 -6.74
C PRO A 87 20.06 2.04 -7.75
N GLU A 88 20.19 3.33 -8.04
CA GLU A 88 19.29 4.01 -8.98
C GLU A 88 19.35 3.46 -10.41
N ASN A 89 20.46 2.81 -10.77
CA ASN A 89 20.72 2.29 -12.10
C ASN A 89 20.27 0.83 -12.29
N TRP A 90 19.48 0.28 -11.35
CA TRP A 90 18.99 -1.09 -11.42
C TRP A 90 17.58 -1.14 -12.03
N GLY A 91 17.48 -1.72 -13.23
CA GLY A 91 16.23 -2.12 -13.87
C GLY A 91 15.09 -1.12 -13.74
N VAL A 92 14.07 -1.49 -12.97
CA VAL A 92 12.85 -0.69 -12.74
C VAL A 92 13.12 0.67 -12.09
N PHE A 93 14.18 0.83 -11.31
CA PHE A 93 14.48 2.06 -10.58
C PHE A 93 14.95 3.22 -11.47
N GLU A 94 15.58 2.91 -12.61
CA GLU A 94 15.91 3.92 -13.62
C GLU A 94 14.63 4.55 -14.21
N LEU A 95 13.58 3.75 -14.38
CA LEU A 95 12.28 4.21 -14.85
C LEU A 95 11.55 5.04 -13.80
N ILE A 96 11.66 4.69 -12.52
CA ILE A 96 11.08 5.49 -11.44
C ILE A 96 11.67 6.89 -11.45
N LYS A 97 12.99 7.04 -11.60
CA LYS A 97 13.64 8.35 -11.70
C LYS A 97 13.03 9.21 -12.80
N ASN A 98 12.82 8.61 -13.97
CA ASN A 98 12.21 9.27 -15.11
C ASN A 98 10.72 9.58 -14.90
N ALA A 99 9.98 8.68 -14.26
CA ALA A 99 8.56 8.83 -13.96
C ALA A 99 8.31 9.93 -12.92
N MET A 100 9.14 10.01 -11.89
CA MET A 100 9.10 11.05 -10.85
C MET A 100 9.39 12.42 -11.45
N ASN A 101 10.42 12.55 -12.29
CA ASN A 101 10.75 13.80 -12.98
C ASN A 101 9.64 14.29 -13.94
N THR A 102 8.78 13.37 -14.39
CA THR A 102 7.67 13.70 -15.31
C THR A 102 6.32 13.74 -14.60
N ALA A 103 6.28 13.58 -13.28
CA ALA A 103 5.08 13.45 -12.43
C ALA A 103 4.05 12.47 -13.02
N ARG A 104 4.52 11.38 -13.64
CA ARG A 104 3.65 10.37 -14.26
C ARG A 104 3.24 9.34 -13.23
N VAL A 105 1.97 8.94 -13.29
CA VAL A 105 1.50 7.76 -12.55
C VAL A 105 1.82 6.54 -13.40
N GLY A 106 2.39 5.50 -12.81
CA GLY A 106 2.76 4.30 -13.56
C GLY A 106 2.87 3.08 -12.67
N LEU A 107 2.51 1.93 -13.23
CA LEU A 107 2.65 0.62 -12.61
C LEU A 107 3.74 -0.17 -13.35
N TYR A 108 4.72 -0.66 -12.62
CA TYR A 108 5.87 -1.39 -13.16
C TYR A 108 6.02 -2.72 -12.43
N ARG A 109 5.95 -3.85 -13.15
CA ARG A 109 6.20 -5.16 -12.55
C ARG A 109 7.68 -5.45 -12.58
N ILE A 110 8.27 -5.80 -11.44
CA ILE A 110 9.74 -5.92 -11.34
C ILE A 110 10.29 -7.00 -12.28
N LYS A 111 9.59 -8.13 -12.36
CA LYS A 111 9.96 -9.27 -13.23
C LYS A 111 10.10 -8.91 -14.70
N ASP A 112 9.34 -7.91 -15.18
CA ASP A 112 9.38 -7.48 -16.57
C ASP A 112 10.66 -6.69 -16.90
N PHE A 113 11.41 -6.24 -15.87
CA PHE A 113 12.60 -5.40 -16.02
C PHE A 113 13.88 -6.07 -15.54
N ASP A 114 13.82 -6.83 -14.44
CA ASP A 114 14.99 -7.42 -13.81
C ASP A 114 14.64 -8.72 -13.07
N GLU A 115 15.01 -9.84 -13.69
CA GLU A 115 14.79 -11.19 -13.14
C GLU A 115 15.64 -11.44 -11.88
N THR A 116 16.83 -10.85 -11.79
CA THR A 116 17.71 -11.01 -10.62
C THR A 116 17.13 -10.27 -9.42
N LEU A 117 16.67 -9.04 -9.61
CA LEU A 117 15.99 -8.27 -8.57
C LEU A 117 14.69 -8.96 -8.14
N TYR A 118 13.93 -9.49 -9.10
CA TYR A 118 12.75 -10.30 -8.81
C TYR A 118 13.11 -11.50 -7.91
N GLU A 119 14.12 -12.29 -8.27
CA GLU A 119 14.57 -13.43 -7.45
C GLU A 119 14.98 -13.01 -6.04
N VAL A 120 15.77 -11.93 -5.91
CA VAL A 120 16.22 -11.41 -4.60
C VAL A 120 15.03 -11.03 -3.72
N LEU A 121 14.01 -10.39 -4.30
CA LEU A 121 12.81 -10.01 -3.56
C LEU A 121 11.93 -11.23 -3.26
N SER A 122 11.70 -12.12 -4.23
CA SER A 122 10.88 -13.32 -4.03
C SER A 122 11.49 -14.32 -3.05
N CYS A 123 12.81 -14.30 -2.82
CA CYS A 123 13.46 -15.10 -1.77
C CYS A 123 13.27 -14.54 -0.35
N SER A 124 12.74 -13.33 -0.20
CA SER A 124 12.43 -12.76 1.10
C SER A 124 11.07 -13.25 1.58
N ASP A 125 11.00 -13.77 2.81
CA ASP A 125 9.73 -14.10 3.47
C ASP A 125 8.78 -12.90 3.60
N ALA A 126 9.29 -11.68 3.38
CA ALA A 126 8.49 -10.45 3.33
C ALA A 126 7.64 -10.31 2.06
N PHE A 127 7.93 -11.09 1.00
CA PHE A 127 7.34 -10.92 -0.32
C PHE A 127 6.83 -12.27 -0.84
N ASN A 128 5.63 -12.65 -0.39
CA ASN A 128 4.90 -13.78 -0.97
C ASN A 128 4.11 -13.29 -2.19
N GLY A 129 4.63 -13.51 -3.40
CA GLY A 129 3.98 -13.11 -4.66
C GLY A 129 4.87 -12.30 -5.61
N GLU A 130 4.24 -11.65 -6.60
CA GLU A 130 4.94 -10.86 -7.61
C GLU A 130 5.11 -9.39 -7.16
N PRO A 131 6.35 -8.94 -6.87
CA PRO A 131 6.59 -7.57 -6.46
C PRO A 131 6.44 -6.60 -7.63
N SER A 132 5.73 -5.51 -7.39
CA SER A 132 5.41 -4.46 -8.34
C SER A 132 5.63 -3.10 -7.71
N ILE A 133 6.00 -2.12 -8.52
CA ILE A 133 6.21 -0.74 -8.09
C ILE A 133 5.14 0.15 -8.72
N LEU A 134 4.42 0.86 -7.86
CA LEU A 134 3.55 1.96 -8.24
C LEU A 134 4.31 3.28 -8.04
N VAL A 135 4.32 4.13 -9.07
CA VAL A 135 4.80 5.51 -8.99
C VAL A 135 3.59 6.44 -9.08
N PHE A 136 3.50 7.41 -8.18
CA PHE A 136 2.41 8.37 -8.11
C PHE A 136 2.89 9.77 -7.72
N ARG A 137 2.79 10.72 -8.66
CA ARG A 137 3.02 12.18 -8.56
C ARG A 137 4.35 12.62 -7.92
N ASP A 138 4.63 12.23 -6.68
CA ASP A 138 5.85 12.51 -5.92
C ASP A 138 6.29 11.34 -5.00
N ASN A 139 5.55 10.24 -5.01
CA ASN A 139 5.77 9.07 -4.17
C ASN A 139 5.93 7.81 -5.03
N SER A 140 6.65 6.84 -4.50
CA SER A 140 6.73 5.49 -5.07
C SER A 140 6.47 4.46 -3.99
N TYR A 141 5.72 3.42 -4.33
CA TYR A 141 5.32 2.36 -3.43
C TYR A 141 5.66 1.01 -4.07
N LEU A 142 6.44 0.21 -3.37
CA LEU A 142 6.66 -1.20 -3.68
C LEU A 142 5.56 -2.00 -3.00
N PHE A 143 4.81 -2.79 -3.75
CA PHE A 143 3.77 -3.65 -3.20
C PHE A 143 3.87 -5.05 -3.81
N VAL A 144 3.28 -6.02 -3.13
CA VAL A 144 3.28 -7.41 -3.60
C VAL A 144 1.84 -7.90 -3.70
N LEU A 145 1.55 -8.58 -4.80
CA LEU A 145 0.30 -9.29 -5.02
C LEU A 145 0.59 -10.79 -5.07
N ASP A 146 -0.24 -11.59 -4.41
CA ASP A 146 -0.14 -13.04 -4.48
C ASP A 146 -0.45 -13.54 -5.90
N ASP A 147 0.14 -14.68 -6.27
CA ASP A 147 -0.19 -15.38 -7.52
C ASP A 147 -1.68 -15.73 -7.55
N GLY A 148 -2.43 -15.04 -8.42
CA GLY A 148 -3.89 -15.19 -8.56
C GLY A 148 -4.69 -13.91 -8.34
N ASP A 149 -4.09 -12.84 -7.81
CA ASP A 149 -4.74 -11.55 -7.55
C ASP A 149 -4.94 -10.67 -8.80
N SER A 150 -5.24 -11.31 -9.94
CA SER A 150 -5.49 -10.64 -11.23
C SER A 150 -6.57 -9.55 -11.16
N ALA A 151 -7.58 -9.73 -10.31
CA ALA A 151 -8.63 -8.72 -10.09
C ALA A 151 -8.10 -7.47 -9.36
N LYS A 152 -7.24 -7.64 -8.35
CA LYS A 152 -6.63 -6.51 -7.63
C LYS A 152 -5.66 -5.76 -8.55
N LEU A 153 -4.88 -6.50 -9.32
CA LEU A 153 -3.97 -5.93 -10.31
C LEU A 153 -4.72 -5.11 -11.37
N LYS A 154 -5.82 -5.64 -11.90
CA LYS A 154 -6.67 -4.92 -12.85
C LYS A 154 -7.25 -3.65 -12.24
N MET A 155 -7.75 -3.72 -11.01
CA MET A 155 -8.28 -2.56 -10.30
C MET A 155 -7.23 -1.46 -10.08
N ILE A 156 -5.99 -1.84 -9.73
CA ILE A 156 -4.87 -0.88 -9.62
C ILE A 156 -4.57 -0.27 -10.99
N GLN A 157 -4.56 -1.08 -12.05
CA GLN A 157 -4.34 -0.59 -13.41
C GLN A 157 -5.42 0.40 -13.85
N ASP A 158 -6.69 0.10 -13.61
CA ASP A 158 -7.82 0.98 -13.94
C ASP A 158 -7.67 2.34 -13.23
N LEU A 159 -7.26 2.33 -11.95
CA LEU A 159 -6.98 3.56 -11.19
C LEU A 159 -5.78 4.35 -11.71
N VAL A 160 -4.72 3.66 -12.15
CA VAL A 160 -3.56 4.29 -12.79
C VAL A 160 -3.98 4.99 -14.08
N ASP A 161 -4.76 4.32 -14.91
CA ASP A 161 -5.24 4.85 -16.20
C ASP A 161 -6.15 6.08 -15.97
N GLU A 162 -7.06 6.03 -15.00
CA GLU A 162 -7.88 7.19 -14.61
C GLU A 162 -7.02 8.37 -14.12
N ALA A 163 -5.99 8.10 -13.32
CA ALA A 163 -5.11 9.14 -12.80
C ALA A 163 -4.25 9.78 -13.90
N GLN A 164 -3.89 9.02 -14.95
CA GLN A 164 -3.21 9.54 -16.13
C GLN A 164 -4.13 10.42 -16.99
N ILE A 165 -5.40 10.02 -17.19
CA ILE A 165 -6.37 10.78 -18.01
C ILE A 165 -6.67 12.16 -17.41
N LYS A 166 -6.80 12.25 -16.07
CA LYS A 166 -7.00 13.54 -15.37
C LYS A 166 -5.85 14.54 -15.53
N LYS A 167 -4.68 14.11 -16.04
CA LYS A 167 -3.53 14.98 -16.33
C LYS A 167 -3.53 15.52 -17.76
N ALA A 168 -4.30 14.89 -18.66
CA ALA A 168 -4.38 15.27 -20.07
C ALA A 168 -5.55 16.22 -20.39
N SER A 169 -6.50 16.36 -19.47
CA SER A 169 -7.63 17.30 -19.52
C SER A 169 -7.29 18.62 -18.84
#